data_AF-A0A7W5FSD2-F1
#
_entry.id   AF-A0A7W5FSD2-F1
#
_cell.length_a   1.000
_cell.length_b   1.000
_cell.length_c   1.000
_cell.angle_alpha   90.00
_cell.angle_beta   90.00
_cell.angle_gamma   90.00
#
_symmetry.space_group_name_H-M   'P 1'
#
loop_
_entity.id
_entity.type
_entity.pdbx_description
1 polymer ?
#
loop_
_entity_poly.entity_id
_entity_poly.type
_entity_poly.pdbx_seq_one_letter_code
_entity_poly.pdbx_strand_id
1 'polypeptide(L)'
;MAGGHKCRFKGEFFDLIIHLDEGRLEFSSNLGTKQFPLHHLQAALRFQALLCSETRILFEFNTPDNVHYSIAGFSQGRTFAFQNELDATEATLRVLQRMGIFDHVRASFPEISRHAEQIMQFEKITDEDNLAMRLEMDIGPHDPRLDPAKEFACVRFEWARFGAWSIGVFITLIGRPFPSDGGGFTLLPAQKIIEKVISRSPSKPMGASNLATTVEEIEAKYDAHYNLVLFFDKDRL
;
A
#
# COMPACT_ATOMS: atom_id res chain seq x y z
N MET A 1 36.26 -14.71 35.39
CA MET A 1 35.51 -14.19 34.21
C MET A 1 34.35 -13.38 34.75
N ALA A 2 34.40 -12.05 34.66
CA ALA A 2 33.30 -11.20 35.10
C ALA A 2 32.14 -11.37 34.11
N GLY A 3 31.02 -11.93 34.58
CA GLY A 3 29.80 -11.99 33.77
C GLY A 3 29.18 -10.60 33.75
N GLY A 4 29.19 -9.93 32.60
CA GLY A 4 28.54 -8.63 32.46
C GLY A 4 27.03 -8.74 32.66
N HIS A 5 26.44 -7.74 33.32
CA HIS A 5 25.00 -7.71 33.59
C HIS A 5 24.23 -7.46 32.28
N LYS A 6 23.24 -8.31 32.02
CA LYS A 6 22.40 -8.23 30.82
C LYS A 6 20.93 -8.24 31.19
N CYS A 7 20.15 -7.38 30.56
CA CYS A 7 18.69 -7.43 30.58
C CYS A 7 18.20 -7.86 29.20
N ARG A 8 17.20 -8.74 29.15
CA ARG A 8 16.59 -9.19 27.89
C ARG A 8 15.10 -8.91 27.90
N PHE A 9 14.62 -8.23 26.87
CA PHE A 9 13.20 -7.96 26.63
C PHE A 9 12.78 -8.69 25.36
N LYS A 10 11.93 -9.70 25.55
CA LYS A 10 11.38 -10.46 24.43
C LYS A 10 9.98 -9.94 24.12
N GLY A 11 9.87 -9.20 23.02
CA GLY A 11 8.61 -8.81 22.44
C GLY A 11 8.09 -9.86 21.46
N GLU A 12 6.90 -9.62 20.93
CA GLU A 12 6.33 -10.46 19.89
C GLU A 12 7.11 -10.36 18.57
N PHE A 13 7.53 -9.15 18.20
CA PHE A 13 8.22 -8.84 16.96
C PHE A 13 9.74 -8.72 17.09
N PHE A 14 10.26 -8.82 18.31
CA PHE A 14 11.66 -8.50 18.58
C PHE A 14 12.21 -9.20 19.82
N ASP A 15 13.53 -9.25 19.86
CA ASP A 15 14.30 -9.61 21.04
C ASP A 15 15.37 -8.54 21.24
N LEU A 16 15.35 -7.93 22.42
CA LEU A 16 16.22 -6.83 22.80
C LEU A 16 17.12 -7.29 23.94
N ILE A 17 18.43 -7.16 23.77
CA ILE A 17 19.41 -7.45 24.81
C ILE A 17 20.15 -6.16 25.13
N ILE A 18 20.08 -5.73 26.38
CA ILE A 18 20.79 -4.55 26.87
C ILE A 18 21.96 -5.01 27.73
N HIS A 19 23.16 -4.59 27.36
CA HIS A 19 24.40 -4.81 28.10
C HIS A 19 24.60 -3.63 29.04
N LEU A 20 24.24 -3.79 30.32
CA LEU A 20 24.17 -2.69 31.29
C LEU A 20 25.54 -2.04 31.52
N ASP A 21 26.60 -2.86 31.59
CA ASP A 21 27.96 -2.37 31.86
C ASP A 21 28.57 -1.64 30.64
N GLU A 22 28.09 -1.92 29.43
CA GLU A 22 28.59 -1.36 28.17
C GLU A 22 27.72 -0.21 27.62
N GLY A 23 26.51 -0.01 28.16
CA GLY A 23 25.51 0.91 27.58
C GLY A 23 25.09 0.55 26.15
N ARG A 24 25.30 -0.72 25.75
CA ARG A 24 25.11 -1.21 24.38
C ARG A 24 23.81 -2.01 24.27
N LEU A 25 23.15 -1.86 23.12
CA LEU A 25 21.92 -2.57 22.78
C LEU A 25 22.17 -3.52 21.61
N GLU A 26 21.71 -4.75 21.75
CA GLU A 26 21.61 -5.75 20.68
C GLU A 26 20.14 -6.02 20.40
N PHE A 27 19.81 -6.17 19.11
CA PHE A 27 18.45 -6.35 18.66
C PHE A 27 18.39 -7.42 17.57
N SER A 28 17.34 -8.24 17.62
CA SER A 28 16.96 -9.12 16.53
C SER A 28 15.45 -9.04 16.27
N SER A 29 15.08 -9.04 14.98
CA SER A 29 13.69 -9.04 14.54
C SER A 29 13.12 -10.46 14.54
N ASN A 30 11.86 -10.60 14.95
CA ASN A 30 11.07 -11.82 14.81
C ASN A 30 9.74 -11.50 14.11
N LEU A 31 9.80 -11.26 12.80
CA LEU A 31 8.63 -10.83 12.03
C LEU A 31 7.77 -11.99 11.51
N GLY A 32 8.25 -13.23 11.61
CA GLY A 32 7.50 -14.49 11.49
C GLY A 32 6.50 -14.61 10.32
N THR A 33 5.60 -15.57 10.42
CA THR A 33 4.46 -15.76 9.50
C THR A 33 3.11 -15.46 10.15
N LYS A 34 3.12 -15.04 11.42
CA LYS A 34 1.92 -14.71 12.18
C LYS A 34 1.26 -13.45 11.61
N GLN A 35 -0.06 -13.46 11.55
CA GLN A 35 -0.84 -12.31 11.08
C GLN A 35 -1.23 -11.37 12.22
N PHE A 36 -1.01 -10.08 11.97
CA PHE A 36 -1.24 -9.00 12.92
C PHE A 36 -2.17 -7.95 12.34
N PRO A 37 -2.91 -7.22 13.19
CA PRO A 37 -3.50 -5.96 12.77
C PRO A 37 -2.42 -5.08 12.14
N LEU A 38 -2.71 -4.46 10.99
CA LEU A 38 -1.70 -3.70 10.23
C LEU A 38 -1.03 -2.59 11.05
N HIS A 39 -1.77 -1.92 11.94
CA HIS A 39 -1.21 -0.89 12.81
C HIS A 39 -0.18 -1.46 13.82
N HIS A 40 -0.34 -2.71 14.28
CA HIS A 40 0.67 -3.38 15.10
C HIS A 40 1.93 -3.70 14.28
N LEU A 41 1.76 -4.19 13.04
CA LEU A 41 2.88 -4.45 12.15
C LEU A 41 3.64 -3.16 11.80
N GLN A 42 2.92 -2.07 11.52
CA GLN A 42 3.49 -0.74 11.31
C GLN A 42 4.29 -0.28 12.53
N ALA A 43 3.69 -0.35 13.72
CA ALA A 43 4.35 0.04 14.96
C ALA A 43 5.62 -0.78 15.22
N ALA A 44 5.57 -2.10 14.96
CA ALA A 44 6.73 -2.96 15.05
C ALA A 44 7.83 -2.53 14.07
N LEU A 45 7.52 -2.33 12.79
CA LEU A 45 8.50 -1.91 11.78
C LEU A 45 9.11 -0.54 12.09
N ARG A 46 8.30 0.44 12.54
CA ARG A 46 8.79 1.75 12.99
C ARG A 46 9.71 1.63 14.21
N PHE A 47 9.36 0.78 15.16
CA PHE A 47 10.21 0.51 16.31
C PHE A 47 11.55 -0.12 15.90
N GLN A 48 11.54 -1.07 14.95
CA GLN A 48 12.77 -1.64 14.41
C GLN A 48 13.62 -0.59 13.67
N ALA A 49 12.99 0.30 12.90
CA ALA A 49 13.69 1.41 12.25
C ALA A 49 14.35 2.34 13.28
N LEU A 50 13.67 2.65 14.38
CA LEU A 50 14.24 3.41 15.50
C LEU A 50 15.45 2.68 16.09
N LEU A 51 15.32 1.37 16.37
CA LEU A 51 16.41 0.52 16.85
C LEU A 51 17.56 0.36 15.84
N CYS A 52 17.40 0.76 14.59
CA CYS A 52 18.46 0.78 13.58
C CYS A 52 19.20 2.14 13.52
N SER A 53 18.60 3.21 14.05
CA SER A 53 19.17 4.56 14.01
C SER A 53 20.41 4.71 14.91
N GLU A 54 21.24 5.72 14.65
CA GLU A 54 22.36 6.09 15.53
C GLU A 54 21.92 6.90 16.77
N THR A 55 20.61 7.06 16.98
CA THR A 55 20.10 7.86 18.08
C THR A 55 20.22 7.11 19.41
N ARG A 56 20.42 7.88 20.48
CA ARG A 56 20.30 7.34 21.85
C ARG A 56 18.83 7.09 22.13
N ILE A 57 18.48 5.85 22.46
CA ILE A 57 17.10 5.44 22.71
C ILE A 57 16.92 5.26 24.21
N LEU A 58 15.84 5.83 24.74
CA LEU A 58 15.39 5.65 26.12
C LEU A 58 14.25 4.64 26.13
N PHE A 59 14.39 3.59 26.94
CA PHE A 59 13.36 2.60 27.22
C PHE A 59 12.83 2.85 28.62
N GLU A 60 11.52 3.08 28.70
CA GLU A 60 10.80 3.18 29.95
C GLU A 60 9.76 2.07 30.01
N PHE A 61 9.78 1.31 31.10
CA PHE A 61 8.81 0.24 31.31
C PHE A 61 8.34 0.22 32.75
N ASN A 62 7.03 0.04 32.89
CA ASN A 62 6.37 -0.16 34.16
C ASN A 62 6.07 -1.65 34.31
N THR A 63 6.42 -2.21 35.46
CA THR A 63 6.05 -3.57 35.82
C THR A 63 4.67 -3.60 36.49
N PRO A 64 4.00 -4.77 36.57
CA PRO A 64 2.68 -4.89 37.19
C PRO A 64 2.62 -4.46 38.67
N ASP A 65 3.75 -4.46 39.36
CA ASP A 65 3.94 -3.96 40.73
C ASP A 65 4.27 -2.46 40.79
N ASN A 66 4.05 -1.70 39.70
CA ASN A 66 4.30 -0.26 39.57
C ASN A 66 5.76 0.15 39.77
N VAL A 67 6.73 -0.75 39.56
CA VAL A 67 8.14 -0.37 39.52
C VAL A 67 8.45 0.20 38.14
N HIS A 68 9.01 1.41 38.14
CA HIS A 68 9.44 2.09 36.92
C HIS A 68 10.92 1.82 36.67
N TYR A 69 11.22 1.37 35.48
CA TYR A 69 12.59 1.20 35.01
C TYR A 69 12.82 2.10 33.81
N SER A 70 13.97 2.77 33.80
CA SER A 70 14.42 3.60 32.69
C SER A 70 15.83 3.19 32.31
N ILE A 71 16.03 2.82 31.05
CA ILE A 71 17.31 2.37 30.52
C ILE A 71 17.58 3.10 29.20
N ALA A 72 18.75 3.72 29.08
CA ALA A 72 19.18 4.35 27.84
C ALA A 72 20.33 3.57 27.20
N GLY A 73 20.30 3.40 25.89
CA GLY A 73 21.35 2.73 25.15
C GLY A 73 21.53 3.30 23.74
N PHE A 74 22.70 3.06 23.17
CA PHE A 74 22.95 3.32 21.76
C PHE A 74 22.67 2.06 20.96
N SER A 75 21.92 2.21 19.88
CA SER A 75 21.87 1.18 18.85
C SER A 75 23.21 1.11 18.11
N GLN A 76 23.51 -0.05 17.53
CA GLN A 76 24.71 -0.30 16.75
C GLN A 76 24.72 0.37 15.36
N GLY A 77 23.80 1.29 15.06
CA GLY A 77 23.79 2.05 13.80
C GLY A 77 23.73 1.15 12.56
N ARG A 78 22.72 0.28 12.51
CA ARG A 78 22.56 -0.70 11.41
C ARG A 78 21.59 -0.17 10.37
N THR A 79 21.83 -0.41 9.09
CA THR A 79 20.84 -0.09 8.04
C THR A 79 19.53 -0.84 8.29
N PHE A 80 18.42 -0.10 8.28
CA PHE A 80 17.09 -0.69 8.37
C PHE A 80 16.75 -1.39 7.05
N ALA A 81 16.73 -2.72 7.06
CA ALA A 81 16.55 -3.53 5.86
C ALA A 81 15.09 -3.62 5.35
N PHE A 82 14.11 -3.16 6.15
CA PHE A 82 12.69 -3.38 5.90
C PHE A 82 11.94 -2.09 5.55
N GLN A 83 12.63 -1.12 4.94
CA GLN A 83 12.01 0.16 4.56
C GLN A 83 10.86 -0.05 3.58
N ASN A 84 11.05 -0.95 2.61
CA ASN A 84 10.03 -1.25 1.60
C ASN A 84 8.74 -1.81 2.23
N GLU A 85 8.87 -2.72 3.20
CA GLU A 85 7.73 -3.27 3.93
C GLU A 85 7.06 -2.27 4.85
N LEU A 86 7.85 -1.37 5.46
CA LEU A 86 7.29 -0.26 6.23
C LEU A 86 6.46 0.64 5.31
N ASP A 87 7.02 1.09 4.19
CA ASP A 87 6.34 1.95 3.22
C ASP A 87 5.07 1.29 2.67
N ALA A 88 5.12 -0.01 2.34
CA ALA A 88 3.95 -0.76 1.90
C ALA A 88 2.88 -0.91 2.99
N THR A 89 3.29 -1.11 4.26
CA THR A 89 2.35 -1.16 5.38
C THR A 89 1.65 0.20 5.57
N GLU A 90 2.39 1.30 5.45
CA GLU A 90 1.84 2.65 5.56
C GLU A 90 0.92 3.00 4.38
N ALA A 91 1.33 2.65 3.16
CA ALA A 91 0.51 2.80 1.96
C ALA A 91 -0.82 2.02 2.09
N THR A 92 -0.76 0.80 2.61
CA THR A 92 -1.97 0.00 2.90
C THR A 92 -2.91 0.74 3.84
N LEU A 93 -2.40 1.26 4.97
CA LEU A 93 -3.22 1.98 5.95
C LEU A 93 -3.88 3.23 5.34
N ARG A 94 -3.15 4.00 4.52
CA ARG A 94 -3.70 5.17 3.81
C ARG A 94 -4.80 4.77 2.82
N VAL A 95 -4.59 3.71 2.04
CA VAL A 95 -5.60 3.18 1.11
C VAL A 95 -6.86 2.77 1.88
N LEU A 96 -6.73 1.94 2.92
CA LEU A 96 -7.87 1.47 3.70
C LEU A 96 -8.66 2.63 4.31
N GLN A 97 -7.96 3.64 4.85
CA GLN A 97 -8.58 4.84 5.41
C GLN A 97 -9.36 5.63 4.35
N ARG A 98 -8.77 5.89 3.17
CA ARG A 98 -9.44 6.60 2.07
C ARG A 98 -10.68 5.87 1.58
N MET A 99 -10.63 4.54 1.53
CA MET A 99 -11.74 3.71 1.08
C MET A 99 -12.81 3.47 2.16
N GLY A 100 -12.64 4.01 3.37
CA GLY A 100 -13.55 3.79 4.48
C GLY A 100 -13.60 2.32 4.96
N ILE A 101 -12.54 1.55 4.71
CA ILE A 101 -12.43 0.16 5.13
C ILE A 101 -11.78 0.14 6.52
N PHE A 102 -12.62 0.16 7.55
CA PHE A 102 -12.19 0.16 8.95
C PHE A 102 -12.07 -1.25 9.56
N ASP A 103 -12.35 -2.29 8.77
CA ASP A 103 -12.22 -3.66 9.22
C ASP A 103 -10.80 -3.95 9.73
N HIS A 104 -10.70 -4.91 10.66
CA HIS A 104 -9.43 -5.39 11.17
C HIS A 104 -8.69 -6.19 10.09
N VAL A 105 -8.15 -5.50 9.07
CA VAL A 105 -7.26 -6.09 8.09
C VAL A 105 -6.01 -6.56 8.82
N ARG A 106 -5.76 -7.85 8.67
CA ARG A 106 -4.59 -8.52 9.26
C ARG A 106 -3.70 -9.00 8.14
N ALA A 107 -2.40 -8.81 8.33
CA ALA A 107 -1.38 -9.28 7.42
C ALA A 107 -0.17 -9.78 8.23
N SER A 108 0.54 -10.73 7.66
CA SER A 108 1.87 -11.13 8.09
C SER A 108 2.93 -10.34 7.33
N PHE A 109 4.14 -10.26 7.89
CA PHE A 109 5.26 -9.59 7.23
C PHE A 109 5.57 -10.16 5.83
N PRO A 110 5.61 -11.49 5.60
CA PRO A 110 5.86 -12.05 4.27
C PRO A 110 4.75 -11.72 3.26
N GLU A 111 3.50 -11.58 3.69
CA GLU A 111 2.41 -11.17 2.79
C GLU A 111 2.59 -9.73 2.31
N ILE A 112 2.96 -8.81 3.21
CA ILE A 112 3.27 -7.42 2.84
C ILE A 112 4.50 -7.38 1.94
N SER A 113 5.59 -8.05 2.33
CA SER A 113 6.84 -8.06 1.56
C SER A 113 6.64 -8.56 0.13
N ARG A 114 5.86 -9.64 -0.06
CA ARG A 114 5.56 -10.18 -1.40
C ARG A 114 4.83 -9.19 -2.31
N HIS A 115 3.99 -8.32 -1.75
CA HIS A 115 3.12 -7.42 -2.52
C HIS A 115 3.51 -5.95 -2.38
N ALA A 116 4.67 -5.63 -1.81
CA ALA A 116 5.06 -4.27 -1.43
C ALA A 116 4.98 -3.29 -2.60
N GLU A 117 5.58 -3.63 -3.75
CA GLU A 117 5.57 -2.78 -4.94
C GLU A 117 4.15 -2.56 -5.48
N GLN A 118 3.36 -3.62 -5.58
CA GLN A 118 1.97 -3.56 -6.05
C GLN A 118 1.12 -2.68 -5.12
N ILE A 119 1.29 -2.81 -3.81
CA ILE A 119 0.60 -2.01 -2.79
C ILE A 119 0.93 -0.53 -2.97
N MET A 120 2.21 -0.19 -3.10
CA MET A 120 2.64 1.20 -3.26
C MET A 120 2.18 1.80 -4.59
N GLN A 121 2.20 1.02 -5.68
CA GLN A 121 1.65 1.46 -6.97
C GLN A 121 0.15 1.70 -6.89
N PHE A 122 -0.58 0.79 -6.25
CA PHE A 122 -2.02 0.92 -6.05
C PHE A 122 -2.38 2.15 -5.22
N GLU A 123 -1.61 2.46 -4.17
CA GLU A 123 -1.79 3.67 -3.37
C GLU A 123 -1.62 4.95 -4.19
N LYS A 124 -0.60 5.00 -5.05
CA LYS A 124 -0.39 6.12 -5.98
C LYS A 124 -1.52 6.27 -6.99
N ILE A 125 -2.01 5.16 -7.53
CA ILE A 125 -3.07 5.17 -8.54
C ILE A 125 -4.40 5.62 -7.91
N THR A 126 -4.70 5.15 -6.70
CA THR A 126 -5.91 5.50 -5.94
C THR A 126 -5.88 6.86 -5.25
N ASP A 127 -4.75 7.56 -5.30
CA ASP A 127 -4.64 8.90 -4.73
C ASP A 127 -5.26 9.95 -5.65
N GLU A 128 -6.48 10.44 -5.37
CA GLU A 128 -7.22 11.34 -6.27
C GLU A 128 -6.41 12.55 -6.75
N ASP A 129 -5.52 13.07 -5.90
CA ASP A 129 -4.64 14.22 -6.19
C ASP A 129 -3.48 13.88 -7.14
N ASN A 130 -3.18 12.60 -7.33
CA ASN A 130 -2.14 12.14 -8.24
C ASN A 130 -2.63 12.08 -9.69
N LEU A 131 -2.55 13.23 -10.37
CA LEU A 131 -2.80 13.36 -11.82
C LEU A 131 -1.56 13.11 -12.67
N ALA A 132 -0.41 12.77 -12.07
CA ALA A 132 0.84 12.47 -12.78
C ALA A 132 0.82 11.05 -13.39
N MET A 133 -0.25 10.73 -14.10
CA MET A 133 -0.44 9.47 -14.81
C MET A 133 -0.33 9.71 -16.31
N ARG A 134 0.41 8.85 -16.99
CA ARG A 134 0.57 8.87 -18.44
C ARG A 134 -0.04 7.58 -18.99
N LEU A 135 -0.99 7.68 -19.91
CA LEU A 135 -1.54 6.52 -20.60
C LEU A 135 -1.16 6.59 -22.07
N GLU A 136 -0.54 5.52 -22.54
CA GLU A 136 -0.29 5.31 -23.96
C GLU A 136 -1.45 4.51 -24.56
N MET A 137 -2.00 5.04 -25.64
CA MET A 137 -3.08 4.41 -26.42
C MET A 137 -2.54 4.09 -27.80
N ASP A 138 -2.65 2.82 -28.18
CA ASP A 138 -2.36 2.36 -29.54
C ASP A 138 -3.59 2.53 -30.44
N ILE A 139 -4.14 3.75 -30.45
CA ILE A 139 -5.24 4.15 -31.31
C ILE A 139 -4.73 5.34 -32.12
N GLY A 140 -4.77 5.23 -33.44
CA GLY A 140 -4.26 6.28 -34.32
C GLY A 140 -5.23 7.48 -34.42
N PRO A 141 -4.73 8.66 -34.81
CA PRO A 141 -5.54 9.88 -34.97
C PRO A 141 -6.59 9.82 -36.09
N HIS A 142 -6.55 8.78 -36.92
CA HIS A 142 -7.48 8.54 -38.02
C HIS A 142 -8.42 7.36 -37.76
N ASP A 143 -8.49 6.84 -36.52
CA ASP A 143 -9.47 5.81 -36.19
C ASP A 143 -10.89 6.39 -36.36
N PRO A 144 -11.72 5.82 -37.26
CA PRO A 144 -13.05 6.36 -37.57
C PRO A 144 -14.03 6.27 -36.41
N ARG A 145 -13.67 5.56 -35.33
CA ARG A 145 -14.47 5.45 -34.10
C ARG A 145 -14.27 6.64 -33.16
N LEU A 146 -13.26 7.47 -33.40
CA LEU A 146 -12.95 8.61 -32.54
C LEU A 146 -13.64 9.88 -33.04
N ASP A 147 -14.30 10.57 -32.12
CA ASP A 147 -14.82 11.91 -32.35
C ASP A 147 -13.77 12.95 -31.90
N PRO A 148 -13.17 13.71 -32.82
CA PRO A 148 -12.14 14.70 -32.47
C PRO A 148 -12.67 15.87 -31.62
N ALA A 149 -14.00 16.04 -31.51
CA ALA A 149 -14.60 17.06 -30.65
C ALA A 149 -14.73 16.59 -29.19
N LYS A 150 -14.62 15.29 -28.92
CA LYS A 150 -14.79 14.71 -27.58
C LYS A 150 -13.44 14.51 -26.86
N GLU A 151 -13.46 14.69 -25.55
CA GLU A 151 -12.34 14.28 -24.70
C GLU A 151 -12.32 12.76 -24.52
N PHE A 152 -11.22 12.21 -24.03
CA PHE A 152 -11.10 10.79 -23.73
C PHE A 152 -11.53 10.52 -22.29
N ALA A 153 -12.28 9.44 -22.10
CA ALA A 153 -12.55 8.84 -20.80
C ALA A 153 -11.92 7.45 -20.80
N CYS A 154 -10.79 7.31 -20.10
CA CYS A 154 -10.02 6.09 -20.03
C CYS A 154 -10.32 5.36 -18.73
N VAL A 155 -11.00 4.22 -18.81
CA VAL A 155 -11.38 3.42 -17.64
C VAL A 155 -10.34 2.33 -17.42
N ARG A 156 -9.84 2.24 -16.19
CA ARG A 156 -8.91 1.22 -15.72
C ARG A 156 -9.52 0.46 -14.55
N PHE A 157 -9.20 -0.83 -14.46
CA PHE A 157 -9.40 -1.61 -13.25
C PHE A 157 -8.03 -1.95 -12.67
N GLU A 158 -7.81 -1.56 -11.42
CA GLU A 158 -6.58 -1.85 -10.69
C GLU A 158 -6.93 -2.60 -9.42
N TRP A 159 -6.05 -3.49 -8.97
CA TRP A 159 -6.25 -4.20 -7.72
C TRP A 159 -4.93 -4.47 -7.00
N ALA A 160 -5.02 -4.55 -5.68
CA ALA A 160 -3.92 -4.95 -4.81
C ALA A 160 -4.40 -5.88 -3.70
N ARG A 161 -3.45 -6.64 -3.15
CA ARG A 161 -3.66 -7.52 -2.00
C ARG A 161 -3.03 -6.96 -0.74
N PHE A 162 -3.80 -7.01 0.33
CA PHE A 162 -3.46 -6.49 1.64
C PHE A 162 -3.64 -7.62 2.66
N GLY A 163 -2.61 -8.46 2.79
CA GLY A 163 -2.73 -9.72 3.51
C GLY A 163 -3.77 -10.64 2.85
N ALA A 164 -4.79 -11.02 3.62
CA ALA A 164 -5.86 -11.88 3.13
C ALA A 164 -6.95 -11.12 2.33
N TRP A 165 -6.91 -9.78 2.32
CA TRP A 165 -7.86 -8.96 1.58
C TRP A 165 -7.38 -8.67 0.16
N SER A 166 -8.31 -8.56 -0.77
CA SER A 166 -8.06 -7.96 -2.09
C SER A 166 -8.96 -6.74 -2.25
N ILE A 167 -8.42 -5.64 -2.74
CA ILE A 167 -9.19 -4.43 -3.05
C ILE A 167 -8.93 -4.10 -4.51
N GLY A 168 -10.01 -3.98 -5.27
CA GLY A 168 -10.02 -3.50 -6.64
C GLY A 168 -10.72 -2.15 -6.73
N VAL A 169 -10.33 -1.36 -7.72
CA VAL A 169 -10.94 -0.05 -8.00
C VAL A 169 -11.11 0.13 -9.49
N PHE A 170 -12.28 0.63 -9.88
CA PHE A 170 -12.48 1.21 -11.20
C PHE A 170 -12.15 2.69 -11.14
N ILE A 171 -11.28 3.13 -12.05
CA ILE A 171 -10.81 4.51 -12.13
C ILE A 171 -11.04 5.00 -13.55
N THR A 172 -11.69 6.15 -13.69
CA THR A 172 -11.81 6.87 -14.96
C THR A 172 -10.86 8.05 -14.97
N LEU A 173 -10.07 8.14 -16.04
CA LEU A 173 -9.14 9.23 -16.30
C LEU A 173 -9.67 10.03 -17.49
N ILE A 174 -9.94 11.32 -17.27
CA ILE A 174 -10.55 12.18 -18.29
C ILE A 174 -9.54 13.24 -18.72
N GLY A 175 -9.39 13.43 -20.02
CA GLY A 175 -8.59 14.51 -20.57
C GLY A 175 -8.47 14.48 -22.08
N ARG A 176 -7.65 15.39 -22.61
CA ARG A 176 -7.34 15.45 -24.04
C ARG A 176 -6.03 14.70 -24.31
N PRO A 177 -6.01 13.78 -25.28
CA PRO A 177 -4.78 13.13 -25.66
C PRO A 177 -3.90 14.06 -26.49
N PHE A 178 -2.60 13.79 -26.45
CA PHE A 178 -1.59 14.39 -27.33
C PHE A 178 -0.99 13.28 -28.19
N PRO A 179 -0.62 13.56 -29.46
CA PRO A 179 0.10 12.59 -30.28
C PRO A 179 1.36 12.09 -29.56
N SER A 180 1.63 10.79 -29.62
CA SER A 180 2.88 10.21 -29.13
C SER A 180 3.83 9.92 -30.29
N ASP A 181 5.14 9.93 -30.01
CA ASP A 181 6.19 9.70 -31.02
C ASP A 181 6.08 8.33 -31.71
N GLY A 182 5.36 7.38 -31.09
CA GLY A 182 5.11 6.04 -31.61
C GLY A 182 3.89 5.91 -32.53
N GLY A 183 3.21 7.02 -32.87
CA GLY A 183 2.02 7.00 -33.73
C GLY A 183 0.69 6.74 -33.01
N GLY A 184 0.71 6.69 -31.68
CA GLY A 184 -0.47 6.59 -30.83
C GLY A 184 -0.79 7.91 -30.13
N PHE A 185 -1.43 7.81 -28.98
CA PHE A 185 -1.77 8.95 -28.13
C PHE A 185 -1.27 8.78 -26.71
N THR A 186 -0.80 9.89 -26.14
CA THR A 186 -0.50 10.03 -24.72
C THR A 186 -1.60 10.85 -24.04
N LEU A 187 -2.28 10.28 -23.04
CA LEU A 187 -3.20 11.03 -22.18
C LEU A 187 -2.49 11.51 -20.92
N LEU A 188 -2.58 12.82 -20.66
CA LEU A 188 -2.34 13.42 -19.36
C LEU A 188 -3.72 13.79 -18.78
N PRO A 189 -4.18 13.15 -17.69
CA PRO A 189 -5.52 13.35 -17.20
C PRO A 189 -5.68 14.74 -16.60
N ALA A 190 -6.73 15.44 -17.01
CA ALA A 190 -7.21 16.65 -16.35
C ALA A 190 -8.04 16.31 -15.10
N GLN A 191 -8.68 15.14 -15.10
CA GLN A 191 -9.49 14.64 -13.98
C GLN A 191 -9.24 13.15 -13.76
N LYS A 192 -9.33 12.74 -12.50
CA LYS A 192 -9.34 11.34 -12.08
C LYS A 192 -10.54 11.09 -11.17
N ILE A 193 -11.28 10.04 -11.46
CA ILE A 193 -12.50 9.69 -10.75
C ILE A 193 -12.42 8.23 -10.33
N ILE A 194 -12.60 7.96 -9.04
CA ILE A 194 -12.79 6.59 -8.53
C ILE A 194 -14.27 6.26 -8.69
N GLU A 195 -14.61 5.41 -9.65
CA GLU A 195 -16.00 5.06 -9.95
C GLU A 195 -16.57 4.09 -8.92
N LYS A 196 -15.78 3.07 -8.58
CA LYS A 196 -16.23 2.00 -7.69
C LYS A 196 -15.05 1.36 -6.98
N VAL A 197 -15.22 1.13 -5.68
CA VAL A 197 -14.30 0.34 -4.85
C VAL A 197 -14.92 -1.02 -4.60
N ILE A 198 -14.11 -2.06 -4.74
CA ILE A 198 -14.53 -3.46 -4.61
C ILE A 198 -13.58 -4.13 -3.65
N SER A 199 -14.08 -4.52 -2.48
CA SER A 199 -13.30 -5.23 -1.48
C SER A 199 -13.74 -6.69 -1.40
N ARG A 200 -12.78 -7.61 -1.46
CA ARG A 200 -12.98 -9.03 -1.16
C ARG A 200 -12.32 -9.35 0.17
N SER A 201 -13.14 -9.69 1.15
CA SER A 201 -12.68 -10.25 2.42
C SER A 201 -12.54 -11.78 2.30
N PRO A 202 -11.72 -12.42 3.14
CA PRO A 202 -11.61 -13.88 3.18
C PRO A 202 -12.94 -14.59 3.49
N SER A 203 -13.82 -13.94 4.26
CA SER A 203 -15.07 -14.51 4.76
C SER A 203 -16.27 -14.30 3.84
N LYS A 204 -16.16 -13.41 2.83
CA LYS A 204 -17.20 -13.19 1.82
C LYS A 204 -16.59 -13.25 0.43
N PRO A 205 -16.78 -14.35 -0.33
CA PRO A 205 -16.41 -14.37 -1.73
C PRO A 205 -17.20 -13.29 -2.48
N MET A 206 -16.52 -12.63 -3.41
CA MET A 206 -17.10 -11.62 -4.28
C MET A 206 -18.19 -12.25 -5.17
N GLY A 207 -19.37 -11.66 -5.21
CA GLY A 207 -20.37 -12.02 -6.21
C GLY A 207 -19.88 -11.53 -7.57
N ALA A 208 -19.56 -12.46 -8.49
CA ALA A 208 -19.12 -12.15 -9.85
C ALA A 208 -20.12 -11.27 -10.63
N SER A 209 -21.39 -11.24 -10.21
CA SER A 209 -22.44 -10.39 -10.77
C SER A 209 -22.25 -8.88 -10.57
N ASN A 210 -21.21 -8.43 -9.85
CA ASN A 210 -21.01 -6.99 -9.57
C ASN A 210 -20.02 -6.30 -10.51
N LEU A 211 -19.07 -7.01 -11.13
CA LEU A 211 -18.02 -6.38 -11.95
C LEU A 211 -18.55 -5.97 -13.32
N ALA A 212 -19.18 -6.90 -14.05
CA ALA A 212 -19.76 -6.64 -15.37
C ALA A 212 -20.78 -5.50 -15.32
N THR A 213 -21.71 -5.54 -14.36
CA THR A 213 -22.70 -4.47 -14.17
C THR A 213 -22.05 -3.12 -13.85
N THR A 214 -20.99 -3.09 -13.03
CA THR A 214 -20.24 -1.85 -12.78
C THR A 214 -19.63 -1.30 -14.06
N VAL A 215 -19.08 -2.17 -14.93
CA VAL A 215 -18.53 -1.74 -16.22
C VAL A 215 -19.62 -1.16 -17.11
N GLU A 216 -20.76 -1.85 -17.26
CA GLU A 216 -21.90 -1.38 -18.05
C GLU A 216 -22.42 -0.01 -17.57
N GLU A 217 -22.49 0.20 -16.25
CA GLU A 217 -22.87 1.49 -15.65
C GLU A 217 -21.87 2.60 -15.99
N ILE A 218 -20.56 2.31 -15.94
CA ILE A 218 -19.51 3.27 -16.30
C ILE A 218 -19.57 3.59 -17.80
N GLU A 219 -19.77 2.59 -18.66
CA GLU A 219 -19.89 2.82 -20.10
C GLU A 219 -21.08 3.73 -20.42
N ALA A 220 -22.26 3.39 -19.89
CA ALA A 220 -23.47 4.20 -20.09
C ALA A 220 -23.30 5.66 -19.61
N LYS A 221 -22.49 5.89 -18.57
CA LYS A 221 -22.18 7.22 -18.03
C LYS A 221 -21.34 8.07 -18.99
N TYR A 222 -20.41 7.48 -19.75
CA TYR A 222 -19.43 8.24 -20.53
C TYR A 222 -19.58 8.14 -22.04
N ASP A 223 -20.18 7.07 -22.58
CA ASP A 223 -20.26 6.79 -24.02
C ASP A 223 -20.88 7.93 -24.85
N ALA A 224 -21.90 8.60 -24.30
CA ALA A 224 -22.56 9.71 -24.98
C ALA A 224 -21.64 10.93 -25.18
N HIS A 225 -20.71 11.20 -24.26
CA HIS A 225 -20.00 12.48 -24.16
C HIS A 225 -18.49 12.39 -24.36
N TYR A 226 -17.90 11.20 -24.32
CA TYR A 226 -16.45 10.99 -24.38
C TYR A 226 -16.06 9.93 -25.42
N ASN A 227 -14.81 9.99 -25.87
CA ASN A 227 -14.15 8.85 -26.50
C ASN A 227 -13.79 7.86 -25.38
N LEU A 228 -14.62 6.84 -25.19
CA LEU A 228 -14.46 5.87 -24.13
C LEU A 228 -13.43 4.79 -24.50
N VAL A 229 -12.45 4.56 -23.62
CA VAL A 229 -11.43 3.52 -23.79
C VAL A 229 -11.35 2.68 -22.52
N LEU A 230 -11.49 1.36 -22.66
CA LEU A 230 -11.32 0.42 -21.56
C LEU A 230 -9.93 -0.23 -21.63
N PHE A 231 -9.16 -0.14 -20.55
CA PHE A 231 -7.80 -0.71 -20.46
C PHE A 231 -7.77 -2.09 -19.79
N PHE A 232 -8.86 -2.84 -19.93
CA PHE A 232 -8.99 -4.19 -19.42
C PHE A 232 -9.94 -5.00 -20.31
N ASP A 233 -9.77 -6.31 -20.28
CA ASP A 233 -10.64 -7.24 -20.99
C ASP A 233 -11.84 -7.58 -20.10
N LYS A 234 -13.05 -7.23 -20.55
CA LYS A 234 -14.29 -7.48 -19.81
C LYS A 234 -14.52 -8.96 -19.52
N ASP A 235 -14.11 -9.83 -20.44
CA ASP A 235 -14.32 -11.27 -20.34
C ASP A 235 -13.34 -11.93 -19.34
N ARG A 236 -12.37 -11.16 -18.83
CA ARG A 236 -11.31 -11.62 -17.92
C ARG A 236 -11.36 -10.98 -16.52
N LEU A 237 -12.37 -10.15 -16.25
CA LEU A 237 -12.66 -9.59 -14.91
C LEU A 237 -13.31 -10.62 -13.98
#